data_AF-A0A7C9DH75-F1
#
_entry.id   AF-A0A7C9DH75-F1
#
_cell.length_a   1.000
_cell.length_b   1.000
_cell.length_c   1.000
_cell.angle_alpha   90.00
_cell.angle_beta   90.00
_cell.angle_gamma   90.00
#
_symmetry.space_group_name_H-M   'P 1'
#
loop_
_entity.id
_entity.type
_entity.pdbx_description
1 polymer ?
#
loop_
_entity_poly.entity_id
_entity_poly.type
_entity_poly.pdbx_seq_one_letter_code
_entity_poly.pdbx_strand_id
1 'polypeptide(L)'
;SLDSSRRKVLEFVESRMLNFAPNLSAIVGTSVASKLIGSAGGLSALARLPDCIVKCLGSKRRNLAGFSSATGWSHVGFLEQTEVCQSTLPSLRKEVCQFLSAKSCLAARVDALRSDPSGGTGRTLREEILQKIEHLQQRPPARLPKLLPVPDGGWKKKRGGRRLRKMKQRYENFFQSLMVDGKRKEVGGG
;
A
#
# COMPACT_ATOMS: atom_id res chain seq x y z
N SER A 1 -25.26 28.64 -9.86
CA SER A 1 -24.01 28.35 -9.12
C SER A 1 -23.19 27.30 -9.86
N LEU A 2 -21.87 27.46 -9.92
CA LEU A 2 -20.95 26.57 -10.63
C LEU A 2 -20.99 25.12 -10.09
N ASP A 3 -21.21 24.95 -8.80
CA ASP A 3 -21.22 23.61 -8.18
C ASP A 3 -22.46 22.79 -8.56
N SER A 4 -23.61 23.45 -8.74
CA SER A 4 -24.82 22.77 -9.25
C SER A 4 -24.61 22.24 -10.66
N SER A 5 -23.92 23.01 -11.51
CA SER A 5 -23.61 22.60 -12.88
C SER A 5 -22.61 21.43 -12.90
N ARG A 6 -21.57 21.47 -12.06
CA ARG A 6 -20.63 20.35 -11.90
C ARG A 6 -21.32 19.06 -11.45
N ARG A 7 -22.27 19.15 -10.50
CA ARG A 7 -23.04 17.99 -10.04
C ARG A 7 -23.87 17.37 -11.16
N LYS A 8 -24.58 18.19 -11.94
CA LYS A 8 -25.37 17.71 -13.11
C LYS A 8 -24.51 17.00 -14.14
N VAL A 9 -23.29 17.49 -14.40
CA VAL A 9 -22.35 16.83 -15.31
C VAL A 9 -21.89 15.48 -14.75
N LEU A 10 -21.56 15.41 -13.46
CA LEU A 10 -21.16 14.15 -12.82
C LEU A 10 -22.28 13.11 -12.84
N GLU A 11 -23.51 13.53 -12.57
CA GLU A 11 -24.71 12.67 -12.61
C GLU A 11 -24.97 12.14 -14.03
N PHE A 12 -24.82 13.01 -15.05
CA PHE A 12 -24.91 12.58 -16.45
C PHE A 12 -23.83 11.55 -16.79
N VAL A 13 -22.58 11.80 -16.39
CA VAL A 13 -21.46 10.89 -16.62
C VAL A 13 -21.66 9.55 -15.90
N GLU A 14 -22.19 9.58 -14.68
CA GLU A 14 -22.53 8.38 -13.90
C GLU A 14 -23.63 7.54 -14.59
N SER A 15 -24.69 8.18 -15.10
CA SER A 15 -25.79 7.49 -15.80
C SER A 15 -25.34 6.75 -17.07
N ARG A 16 -24.30 7.24 -17.74
CA ARG A 16 -23.74 6.68 -18.97
C ARG A 16 -22.37 6.04 -18.77
N MET A 17 -21.96 5.81 -17.52
CA MET A 17 -20.62 5.35 -17.22
C MET A 17 -20.32 3.99 -17.83
N LEU A 18 -21.29 3.08 -17.85
CA LEU A 18 -21.13 1.76 -18.46
C LEU A 18 -20.79 1.83 -19.97
N ASN A 19 -21.16 2.91 -20.65
CA ASN A 19 -20.80 3.13 -22.06
C ASN A 19 -19.44 3.81 -22.24
N PHE A 20 -19.01 4.59 -21.24
CA PHE A 20 -17.74 5.32 -21.28
C PHE A 20 -16.56 4.50 -20.76
N ALA A 21 -16.74 3.85 -19.61
CA ALA A 21 -15.71 3.09 -18.91
C ALA A 21 -16.32 1.84 -18.24
N PRO A 22 -16.70 0.81 -19.03
CA PRO A 22 -17.29 -0.42 -18.52
C PRO A 22 -16.33 -1.19 -17.60
N ASN A 23 -15.03 -1.23 -17.92
CA ASN A 23 -14.06 -1.99 -17.13
C ASN A 23 -13.77 -1.31 -15.79
N LEU A 24 -13.58 0.00 -15.78
CA LEU A 24 -13.38 0.77 -14.55
C LEU A 24 -14.61 0.67 -13.64
N SER A 25 -15.81 0.78 -14.21
CA SER A 25 -17.07 0.66 -13.46
C SER A 25 -17.23 -0.71 -12.81
N ALA A 26 -16.81 -1.78 -13.49
CA ALA A 26 -16.88 -3.13 -12.94
C ALA A 26 -16.03 -3.25 -11.67
N ILE A 27 -14.91 -2.54 -11.57
CA ILE A 27 -14.00 -2.60 -10.41
C ILE A 27 -14.48 -1.70 -9.26
N VAL A 28 -14.67 -0.40 -9.52
CA VAL A 28 -14.89 0.61 -8.46
C VAL A 28 -16.34 1.05 -8.30
N GLY A 29 -17.22 0.69 -9.24
CA GLY A 29 -18.59 1.18 -9.32
C GLY A 29 -18.71 2.51 -10.07
N THR A 30 -19.90 2.78 -10.61
CA THR A 30 -20.18 3.94 -11.48
C THR A 30 -20.00 5.28 -10.76
N SER A 31 -20.44 5.37 -9.50
CA SER A 31 -20.34 6.60 -8.69
C SER A 31 -18.89 7.01 -8.38
N VAL A 32 -18.03 6.04 -8.10
CA VAL A 32 -16.61 6.32 -7.83
C VAL A 32 -15.87 6.58 -9.14
N ALA A 33 -16.18 5.82 -10.19
CA ALA A 33 -15.63 6.04 -11.52
C ALA A 33 -15.91 7.45 -12.06
N SER A 34 -17.14 7.97 -11.87
CA SER A 34 -17.51 9.32 -12.33
C SER A 34 -16.71 10.41 -11.62
N LYS A 35 -16.51 10.27 -10.31
CA LYS A 35 -15.66 11.17 -9.52
C LYS A 35 -14.19 11.11 -9.94
N LEU A 36 -13.66 9.91 -10.20
CA LEU A 36 -12.28 9.73 -10.66
C LEU A 36 -12.05 10.38 -12.03
N ILE A 37 -12.92 10.10 -13.00
CA ILE A 37 -12.84 10.68 -14.35
C ILE A 37 -13.03 12.21 -14.29
N GLY A 38 -14.02 12.68 -13.54
CA GLY A 38 -14.30 14.11 -13.37
C GLY A 38 -13.14 14.85 -12.71
N SER A 39 -12.49 14.26 -11.71
CA SER A 39 -11.34 14.86 -11.03
C SER A 39 -10.04 14.78 -11.84
N ALA A 40 -9.88 13.75 -12.69
CA ALA A 40 -8.72 13.62 -13.57
C ALA A 40 -8.81 14.52 -14.81
N GLY A 41 -9.99 15.05 -15.13
CA GLY A 41 -10.23 15.84 -16.34
C GLY A 41 -10.51 14.98 -17.58
N GLY A 42 -11.06 13.78 -17.39
CA GLY A 42 -11.45 12.86 -18.46
C GLY A 42 -10.74 11.50 -18.41
N LEU A 43 -11.28 10.55 -19.19
CA LEU A 43 -10.81 9.16 -19.20
C LEU A 43 -9.38 9.03 -19.75
N SER A 44 -9.05 9.77 -20.81
CA SER A 44 -7.70 9.79 -21.38
C SER A 44 -6.65 10.34 -20.41
N ALA A 45 -7.02 11.37 -19.63
CA ALA A 45 -6.15 11.91 -18.59
C ALA A 45 -5.96 10.89 -17.46
N LEU A 46 -7.03 10.26 -17.00
CA LEU A 46 -6.99 9.20 -15.97
C LEU A 46 -6.08 8.03 -16.40
N ALA A 47 -6.15 7.59 -17.65
CA ALA A 47 -5.32 6.50 -18.17
C ALA A 47 -3.81 6.79 -18.15
N ARG A 48 -3.41 8.06 -18.27
CA ARG A 48 -2.00 8.50 -18.19
C ARG A 48 -1.49 8.60 -16.76
N LEU A 49 -2.36 8.70 -15.76
CA LEU A 49 -1.94 8.82 -14.38
C LEU A 49 -1.30 7.51 -13.88
N PRO A 50 -0.25 7.57 -13.06
CA PRO A 50 0.24 6.43 -12.31
C PRO A 50 -0.75 6.07 -11.18
N ASP A 51 -0.67 4.83 -10.72
CA ASP A 51 -1.49 4.26 -9.65
C ASP A 51 -1.44 5.07 -8.35
N CYS A 52 -0.26 5.59 -7.99
CA CYS A 52 -0.06 6.38 -6.78
C CYS A 52 -0.86 7.69 -6.77
N ILE A 53 -1.04 8.34 -7.93
CA ILE A 53 -1.85 9.55 -8.06
C ILE A 53 -3.33 9.18 -8.01
N VAL A 54 -3.73 8.13 -8.73
CA VAL A 54 -5.13 7.65 -8.73
C VAL A 54 -5.60 7.32 -7.31
N LYS A 55 -4.74 6.71 -6.49
CA LYS A 55 -5.03 6.43 -5.07
C LYS A 55 -5.33 7.69 -4.25
N CYS A 56 -4.67 8.79 -4.54
CA CYS A 56 -4.79 10.05 -3.80
C CYS A 56 -5.85 11.00 -4.38
N LEU A 57 -6.49 10.66 -5.51
CA LEU A 57 -7.54 11.50 -6.10
C LEU A 57 -8.72 11.66 -5.13
N GLY A 58 -9.17 12.91 -4.96
CA GLY A 58 -10.24 13.26 -4.02
C GLY A 58 -9.79 13.42 -2.57
N SER A 59 -8.50 13.24 -2.28
CA SER A 59 -7.98 13.48 -0.93
C SER A 59 -7.97 14.97 -0.59
N LYS A 60 -8.69 15.35 0.46
CA LYS A 60 -8.68 16.73 0.98
C LYS A 60 -7.52 16.88 1.94
N ARG A 61 -6.66 17.88 1.69
CA ARG A 61 -5.60 18.26 2.62
C ARG A 61 -6.25 18.73 3.92
N ARG A 62 -6.08 17.96 5.00
CA ARG A 62 -6.49 18.37 6.34
C ARG A 62 -5.41 19.35 6.84
N ASN A 63 -5.72 20.64 6.89
CA ASN A 63 -4.89 21.60 7.62
C ASN A 63 -5.05 21.28 9.10
N LEU A 64 -4.07 20.56 9.65
CA LEU A 64 -3.96 20.29 11.08
C LEU A 64 -3.50 21.58 11.74
N ALA A 65 -4.46 22.45 12.08
CA ALA A 65 -4.21 23.62 12.91
C ALA A 65 -3.88 23.16 14.34
N GLY A 66 -2.67 22.66 14.56
CA GLY A 66 -2.10 22.38 15.89
C GLY A 66 -2.44 21.04 16.55
N PHE A 67 -3.22 20.15 15.92
CA PHE A 67 -3.53 18.83 16.49
C PHE A 67 -2.63 17.72 15.93
N SER A 68 -2.14 16.83 16.80
CA SER A 68 -1.21 15.74 16.46
C SER A 68 -1.77 14.78 15.40
N SER A 69 -1.02 14.56 14.31
CA SER A 69 -1.35 13.73 13.15
C SER A 69 -1.25 12.22 13.40
N ALA A 70 -1.53 11.72 14.61
CA ALA A 70 -1.25 10.31 14.94
C ALA A 70 -2.25 9.32 14.33
N THR A 71 -3.47 9.76 13.98
CA THR A 71 -4.59 8.88 13.60
C THR A 71 -5.28 9.25 12.29
N GLY A 72 -4.80 10.25 11.58
CA GLY A 72 -5.36 10.66 10.29
C GLY A 72 -4.85 9.77 9.16
N TRP A 73 -5.73 8.96 8.57
CA TRP A 73 -5.46 8.30 7.30
C TRP A 73 -5.08 9.35 6.24
N SER A 74 -3.80 9.53 5.96
CA SER A 74 -3.27 10.67 5.18
C SER A 74 -3.50 10.55 3.67
N HIS A 75 -4.07 9.44 3.20
CA HIS A 75 -4.26 9.13 1.78
C HIS A 75 -5.65 8.54 1.50
N VAL A 76 -6.70 9.16 2.03
CA VAL A 76 -8.11 8.83 1.73
C VAL A 76 -8.49 9.50 0.41
N GLY A 77 -8.68 8.72 -0.66
CA GLY A 77 -9.20 9.19 -1.94
C GLY A 77 -10.61 8.68 -2.20
N PHE A 78 -11.13 8.91 -3.40
CA PHE A 78 -12.45 8.39 -3.81
C PHE A 78 -12.51 6.85 -3.77
N LEU A 79 -11.37 6.15 -3.94
CA LEU A 79 -11.30 4.69 -3.90
C LEU A 79 -11.69 4.08 -2.55
N GLU A 80 -11.59 4.81 -1.45
CA GLU A 80 -12.03 4.29 -0.15
C GLU A 80 -13.56 4.16 -0.09
N GLN A 81 -14.30 4.97 -0.87
CA GLN A 81 -15.76 4.93 -0.93
C GLN A 81 -16.28 3.69 -1.67
N THR A 82 -15.40 2.86 -2.24
CA THR A 82 -15.78 1.63 -2.91
C THR A 82 -16.28 0.59 -1.92
N GLU A 83 -17.26 -0.21 -2.35
CA GLU A 83 -17.84 -1.30 -1.53
C GLU A 83 -16.79 -2.31 -1.07
N VAL A 84 -15.81 -2.60 -1.94
CA VAL A 84 -14.71 -3.53 -1.68
C VAL A 84 -13.81 -3.03 -0.53
N CYS A 85 -13.50 -1.73 -0.50
CA CYS A 85 -12.74 -1.15 0.60
C CYS A 85 -13.55 -1.09 1.90
N GLN A 86 -14.83 -0.71 1.84
CA GLN A 86 -15.67 -0.55 3.03
C GLN A 86 -15.95 -1.90 3.72
N SER A 87 -16.11 -2.97 2.95
CA SER A 87 -16.29 -4.34 3.47
C SER A 87 -15.02 -4.94 4.09
N THR A 88 -13.84 -4.39 3.81
CA THR A 88 -12.57 -4.89 4.35
C THR A 88 -12.25 -4.30 5.73
N LEU A 89 -11.58 -5.09 6.59
CA LEU A 89 -11.06 -4.63 7.88
C LEU A 89 -10.18 -3.37 7.76
N PRO A 90 -10.31 -2.39 8.67
CA PRO A 90 -9.56 -1.13 8.61
C PRO A 90 -8.03 -1.29 8.54
N SER A 91 -7.49 -2.35 9.14
CA SER A 91 -6.05 -2.65 9.10
C SER A 91 -5.53 -2.98 7.70
N LEU A 92 -6.35 -3.63 6.86
CA LEU A 92 -5.99 -4.09 5.51
C LEU A 92 -6.38 -3.10 4.41
N ARG A 93 -7.29 -2.17 4.69
CA ARG A 93 -7.80 -1.19 3.72
C ARG A 93 -6.70 -0.42 2.98
N LYS A 94 -5.54 -0.14 3.61
CA LYS A 94 -4.44 0.58 2.96
C LYS A 94 -3.84 -0.23 1.81
N GLU A 95 -3.65 -1.52 2.05
CA GLU A 95 -3.14 -2.45 1.05
C GLU A 95 -4.18 -2.68 -0.05
N VAL A 96 -5.44 -2.86 0.32
CA VAL A 96 -6.55 -3.00 -0.63
C VAL A 96 -6.70 -1.77 -1.52
N CYS A 97 -6.65 -0.56 -0.97
CA CYS A 97 -6.67 0.69 -1.74
C CYS A 97 -5.51 0.77 -2.76
N GLN A 98 -4.32 0.27 -2.39
CA GLN A 98 -3.16 0.22 -3.30
C GLN A 98 -3.38 -0.77 -4.46
N PHE A 99 -3.95 -1.94 -4.17
CA PHE A 99 -4.32 -2.91 -5.21
C PHE A 99 -5.42 -2.37 -6.12
N LEU A 100 -6.46 -1.78 -5.54
CA LEU A 100 -7.55 -1.14 -6.27
C LEU A 100 -7.04 -0.03 -7.19
N SER A 101 -6.13 0.84 -6.74
CA SER A 101 -5.60 1.91 -7.58
C SER A 101 -4.81 1.38 -8.77
N ALA A 102 -4.00 0.33 -8.56
CA ALA A 102 -3.23 -0.29 -9.64
C ALA A 102 -4.14 -0.92 -10.69
N LYS A 103 -5.14 -1.68 -10.27
CA LYS A 103 -6.10 -2.33 -11.17
C LYS A 103 -7.03 -1.34 -11.86
N SER A 104 -7.43 -0.27 -11.16
CA SER A 104 -8.21 0.84 -11.74
C SER A 104 -7.44 1.57 -12.82
N CYS A 105 -6.13 1.80 -12.64
CA CYS A 105 -5.28 2.40 -13.68
C CYS A 105 -5.22 1.52 -14.94
N LEU A 106 -5.08 0.20 -14.76
CA LEU A 106 -5.10 -0.74 -15.89
C LEU A 106 -6.45 -0.73 -16.61
N ALA A 107 -7.57 -0.82 -15.88
CA ALA A 107 -8.90 -0.77 -16.46
C ALA A 107 -9.19 0.56 -17.18
N ALA A 108 -8.77 1.70 -16.60
CA ALA A 108 -8.91 3.00 -17.24
C ALA A 108 -8.14 3.09 -18.57
N ARG A 109 -6.98 2.44 -18.68
CA ARG A 109 -6.21 2.35 -19.94
C ARG A 109 -6.91 1.49 -20.97
N VAL A 110 -7.46 0.34 -20.57
CA VAL A 110 -8.25 -0.53 -21.45
C VAL A 110 -9.48 0.20 -21.97
N ASP A 111 -10.20 0.91 -21.10
CA ASP A 111 -11.37 1.72 -21.46
C ASP A 111 -11.01 2.89 -22.38
N ALA A 112 -9.87 3.57 -22.13
CA ALA A 112 -9.40 4.65 -22.99
C ALA A 112 -9.03 4.17 -24.41
N LEU A 113 -8.51 2.94 -24.53
CA LEU A 113 -8.21 2.29 -25.80
C LEU A 113 -9.43 1.60 -26.43
N ARG A 114 -10.54 1.48 -25.69
CA ARG A 114 -11.76 0.75 -26.10
C ARG A 114 -11.49 -0.69 -26.55
N SER A 115 -10.46 -1.34 -25.99
CA SER A 115 -10.07 -2.70 -26.38
C SER A 115 -11.09 -3.77 -25.97
N ASP A 116 -11.83 -3.55 -24.89
CA ASP A 116 -12.87 -4.46 -24.41
C ASP A 116 -14.13 -3.70 -23.96
N PRO A 117 -15.11 -3.51 -24.87
CA PRO A 117 -16.35 -2.81 -24.56
C PRO A 117 -17.35 -3.64 -23.73
N SER A 118 -17.11 -4.96 -23.58
CA SER A 118 -18.01 -5.86 -22.83
C SER A 118 -17.88 -5.72 -21.32
N GLY A 119 -16.77 -5.14 -20.85
CA GLY A 119 -16.44 -5.05 -19.43
C GLY A 119 -15.85 -6.35 -18.86
N GLY A 120 -15.53 -7.35 -19.70
CA GLY A 120 -15.01 -8.65 -19.27
C GLY A 120 -13.68 -8.52 -18.52
N THR A 121 -12.77 -7.70 -19.05
CA THR A 121 -11.47 -7.40 -18.42
C THR A 121 -11.66 -6.75 -17.04
N GLY A 122 -12.63 -5.86 -16.88
CA GLY A 122 -12.94 -5.26 -15.58
C GLY A 122 -13.42 -6.30 -14.54
N ARG A 123 -14.17 -7.33 -14.98
CA ARG A 123 -14.64 -8.40 -14.09
C ARG A 123 -13.50 -9.31 -13.64
N THR A 124 -12.61 -9.73 -14.55
CA THR A 124 -11.45 -10.54 -14.20
C THR A 124 -10.51 -9.79 -13.24
N LEU A 125 -10.27 -8.51 -13.49
CA LEU A 125 -9.47 -7.68 -12.57
C LEU A 125 -10.12 -7.53 -11.20
N ARG A 126 -11.46 -7.49 -11.13
CA ARG A 126 -12.20 -7.47 -9.86
C ARG A 126 -12.06 -8.80 -9.11
N GLU A 127 -12.13 -9.93 -9.80
CA GLU A 127 -11.90 -11.26 -9.20
C GLU A 127 -10.49 -11.36 -8.60
N GLU A 128 -9.47 -10.89 -9.31
CA GLU A 128 -8.09 -10.85 -8.80
C GLU A 128 -7.97 -9.99 -7.52
N ILE A 129 -8.71 -8.87 -7.44
CA ILE A 129 -8.75 -8.04 -6.23
C ILE A 129 -9.38 -8.83 -5.07
N LEU A 130 -10.50 -9.52 -5.31
CA LEU A 130 -11.18 -10.31 -4.28
C LEU A 130 -10.30 -11.46 -3.77
N GLN A 131 -9.64 -12.19 -4.67
CA GLN A 131 -8.66 -13.23 -4.31
C GLN A 131 -7.51 -12.67 -3.47
N LYS A 132 -7.02 -11.47 -3.82
CA LYS A 132 -5.97 -10.83 -3.03
C LYS A 132 -6.45 -10.46 -1.63
N ILE A 133 -7.67 -9.94 -1.50
CA ILE A 133 -8.27 -9.60 -0.21
C ILE A 133 -8.40 -10.85 0.65
N GLU A 134 -8.90 -11.95 0.09
CA GLU A 134 -9.00 -13.22 0.78
C GLU A 134 -7.64 -13.70 1.29
N HIS A 135 -6.61 -13.67 0.44
CA HIS A 135 -5.24 -14.00 0.83
C HIS A 135 -4.69 -13.08 1.93
N LEU A 136 -5.06 -11.80 1.95
CA LEU A 136 -4.64 -10.86 3.01
C LEU A 136 -5.37 -11.08 4.34
N GLN A 137 -6.59 -11.61 4.29
CA GLN A 137 -7.35 -11.98 5.48
C GLN A 137 -6.84 -13.28 6.11
N GLN A 138 -6.20 -14.15 5.33
CA GLN A 138 -5.56 -15.36 5.86
C GLN A 138 -4.42 -14.98 6.81
N ARG A 139 -4.49 -15.50 8.04
CA ARG A 139 -3.44 -15.31 9.05
C ARG A 139 -2.13 -15.92 8.51
N PRO A 140 -0.98 -15.24 8.60
CA PRO A 140 0.29 -15.83 8.20
C PRO A 140 0.50 -17.12 8.99
N PRO A 141 0.99 -18.20 8.35
CA PRO A 141 1.18 -19.48 9.00
C PRO A 141 2.08 -19.31 10.22
N ALA A 142 1.78 -20.06 11.29
CA ALA A 142 2.60 -20.03 12.49
C ALA A 142 4.05 -20.33 12.12
N ARG A 143 4.96 -19.42 12.47
CA ARG A 143 6.39 -19.66 12.26
C ARG A 143 6.78 -20.83 13.14
N LEU A 144 7.14 -21.96 12.51
CA LEU A 144 7.75 -23.06 13.24
C LEU A 144 9.04 -22.54 13.91
N PRO A 145 9.32 -22.96 15.16
CA PRO A 145 10.57 -22.60 15.80
C PRO A 145 11.71 -23.08 14.91
N LYS A 146 12.53 -22.13 14.45
CA LYS A 146 13.74 -22.49 13.71
C LYS A 146 14.60 -23.31 14.66
N LEU A 147 14.89 -24.54 14.27
CA LEU A 147 15.85 -25.36 15.00
C LEU A 147 17.15 -24.58 15.08
N LEU A 148 17.78 -24.63 16.25
CA LEU A 148 19.13 -24.11 16.37
C LEU A 148 20.02 -24.80 15.33
N PRO A 149 20.96 -24.06 14.72
CA PRO A 149 21.96 -24.71 13.89
C PRO A 149 22.65 -25.78 14.73
N VAL A 150 22.84 -26.97 14.14
CA VAL A 150 23.59 -28.06 14.78
C VAL A 150 24.95 -27.48 15.22
N PRO A 151 25.38 -27.71 16.47
CA PRO A 151 26.70 -27.29 16.92
C PRO A 151 27.79 -27.99 16.10
N ASP A 152 28.17 -27.41 14.96
CA ASP A 152 29.25 -27.93 14.15
C ASP A 152 30.59 -27.62 14.85
N GLY A 153 31.30 -28.68 15.26
CA GLY A 153 32.72 -28.65 15.61
C GLY A 153 33.64 -28.38 14.40
N GLY A 154 33.09 -27.85 13.30
CA GLY A 154 33.76 -27.63 12.05
C GLY A 154 34.94 -26.67 12.18
N TRP A 155 35.89 -26.81 11.26
CA TRP A 155 37.14 -26.08 11.28
C TRP A 155 36.89 -24.58 11.06
N LYS A 156 37.26 -23.75 12.05
CA LYS A 156 37.12 -22.28 11.95
C LYS A 156 38.03 -21.73 10.85
N LYS A 157 37.46 -20.98 9.90
CA LYS A 157 38.23 -20.34 8.82
C LYS A 157 39.20 -19.29 9.39
N LYS A 158 40.50 -19.58 9.37
CA LYS A 158 41.57 -18.64 9.76
C LYS A 158 41.82 -17.65 8.63
N ARG A 159 41.12 -16.51 8.62
CA ARG A 159 41.38 -15.41 7.66
C ARG A 159 42.25 -14.33 8.30
N GLY A 160 43.23 -13.79 7.56
CA GLY A 160 44.22 -12.83 8.08
C GLY A 160 44.03 -11.35 7.68
N GLY A 161 43.00 -11.02 6.89
CA GLY A 161 42.86 -9.71 6.26
C GLY A 161 42.52 -8.53 7.17
N ARG A 162 42.80 -7.30 6.70
CA ARG A 162 42.62 -6.02 7.44
C ARG A 162 41.21 -5.83 8.02
N ARG A 163 40.15 -6.18 7.25
CA ARG A 163 38.75 -6.09 7.71
C ARG A 163 38.45 -7.01 8.91
N LEU A 164 38.99 -8.23 8.91
CA LEU A 164 38.79 -9.16 10.02
C LEU A 164 39.58 -8.73 11.26
N ARG A 165 40.80 -8.21 11.11
CA ARG A 165 41.59 -7.67 12.22
C ARG A 165 40.85 -6.52 12.91
N LYS A 166 40.29 -5.59 12.14
CA LYS A 166 39.49 -4.47 12.68
C LYS A 166 38.21 -4.94 13.38
N MET A 167 37.54 -5.98 12.85
CA MET A 167 36.38 -6.58 13.50
C MET A 167 36.74 -7.26 14.83
N LYS A 168 37.84 -8.03 14.88
CA LYS A 168 38.35 -8.64 16.11
C LYS A 168 38.67 -7.59 17.16
N GLN A 169 39.37 -6.53 16.77
CA GLN A 169 39.72 -5.43 17.67
C GLN A 169 38.49 -4.72 18.23
N ARG A 170 37.41 -4.57 17.45
CA ARG A 170 36.12 -4.05 17.95
C ARG A 170 35.49 -4.95 19.01
N TYR A 171 35.51 -6.27 18.81
CA TYR A 171 35.02 -7.22 19.80
C TYR A 171 35.88 -7.19 21.07
N GLU A 172 37.20 -7.14 20.92
CA GLU A 172 38.15 -7.07 22.04
C GLU A 172 37.93 -5.80 22.88
N ASN A 173 37.82 -4.66 22.22
CA ASN A 173 37.55 -3.38 22.88
C ASN A 173 36.17 -3.37 23.55
N PHE A 174 35.16 -3.99 22.94
CA PHE A 174 33.82 -4.13 23.53
C PHE A 174 33.86 -4.99 24.81
N PHE A 175 34.58 -6.10 24.81
CA PHE A 175 34.76 -6.94 26.00
C PHE A 175 35.58 -6.26 27.09
N GLN A 176 36.65 -5.53 26.75
CA GLN A 176 37.40 -4.74 27.73
C GLN A 176 36.52 -3.67 28.38
N SER A 177 35.70 -2.95 27.61
CA SER A 177 34.75 -1.97 28.14
C SER A 177 33.77 -2.62 29.12
N LEU A 178 33.17 -3.76 28.75
CA LEU A 178 32.24 -4.48 29.62
C LEU A 178 32.88 -4.96 30.94
N MET A 179 34.13 -5.42 30.91
CA MET A 179 34.84 -5.83 32.13
C MET A 179 35.19 -4.65 33.04
N VAL A 180 35.52 -3.48 32.47
CA VAL A 180 35.76 -2.26 33.23
C VAL A 180 34.47 -1.75 33.88
N ASP A 181 33.35 -1.80 33.15
CA ASP A 181 32.04 -1.39 33.68
C ASP A 181 31.48 -2.38 34.71
N GLY A 182 31.74 -3.68 34.56
CA GLY A 182 31.41 -4.70 35.56
C GLY A 182 32.16 -4.51 36.87
N LYS A 183 33.49 -4.25 36.81
CA LYS A 183 34.30 -3.96 38.00
C LYS A 183 33.90 -2.66 38.70
N ARG A 184 33.44 -1.64 37.97
CA ARG A 184 32.94 -0.39 38.58
C ARG A 184 31.65 -0.58 39.38
N LYS A 185 30.80 -1.52 38.99
CA LYS A 185 29.55 -1.82 39.73
C LYS A 185 29.78 -2.63 41.01
N GLU A 186 30.80 -3.48 41.06
CA GLU A 186 31.12 -4.23 42.27
C GLU A 186 31.82 -3.39 43.35
N VAL A 187 32.53 -2.32 42.96
CA VAL A 187 33.28 -1.47 43.90
C VAL A 187 32.44 -0.31 44.47
N GLY A 188 31.27 0.00 43.87
CA GLY A 188 30.39 1.10 44.30
C GLY A 188 29.18 0.70 45.14
N GLY A 189 29.11 -0.54 45.63
CA GLY A 189 27.96 -1.10 46.37
C GLY A 189 28.27 -1.54 47.80
N GLY A 190 29.28 -0.93 48.45
CA GLY A 190 29.63 -1.12 49.86
C GLY A 190 29.40 0.13 50.67
#